data_AF-A0A7C2HDW0-F1
#
_entry.id   AF-A0A7C2HDW0-F1
#
_cell.length_a   1.000
_cell.length_b   1.000
_cell.length_c   1.000
_cell.angle_alpha   90.00
_cell.angle_beta   90.00
_cell.angle_gamma   90.00
#
_symmetry.space_group_name_H-M   'P 1'
#
loop_
_entity.id
_entity.type
_entity.pdbx_description
1 polymer ?
#
loop_
_entity_poly.entity_id
_entity_poly.type
_entity_poly.pdbx_seq_one_letter_code
_entity_poly.pdbx_strand_id
1 'polypeptide(L)'
;MQELGNAINESLSDSDRIAEAIGEIKRAGYDVFLVLEATIGFNKRDEAGEPQDTETVVETRLETDFEEELEENRKRSRQRRPAKIRWTAQDQKFLRALKIAIDDED
;
A
#
# COMPACT_ATOMS: atom_id res chain seq x y z
N MET A 1 -23.36 1.26 0.99
CA MET A 1 -22.33 2.05 1.70
C MET A 1 -20.94 1.48 1.48
N GLN A 2 -20.72 0.18 1.73
CA GLN A 2 -19.44 -0.47 1.38
C GLN A 2 -19.11 -0.38 -0.12
N GLU A 3 -20.09 -0.51 -1.02
CA GLU A 3 -19.84 -0.39 -2.47
C GLU A 3 -19.27 0.97 -2.89
N LEU A 4 -19.71 2.07 -2.25
CA LEU A 4 -19.18 3.41 -2.55
C LEU A 4 -17.77 3.58 -1.99
N GLY A 5 -17.53 3.12 -0.76
CA GLY A 5 -16.18 3.07 -0.19
C GLY A 5 -15.22 2.24 -1.04
N ASN A 6 -15.67 1.07 -1.50
CA ASN A 6 -14.90 0.19 -2.38
C ASN A 6 -14.64 0.85 -3.74
N ALA A 7 -15.64 1.46 -4.37
CA ALA A 7 -15.49 2.15 -5.64
C ALA A 7 -14.53 3.36 -5.55
N ILE A 8 -14.55 4.08 -4.44
CA ILE A 8 -13.60 5.18 -4.19
C ILE A 8 -12.19 4.61 -4.01
N ASN A 9 -12.04 3.51 -3.26
CA ASN A 9 -10.74 2.88 -3.06
C ASN A 9 -10.14 2.35 -4.37
N GLU A 10 -10.95 1.67 -5.17
CA GLU A 10 -10.58 1.22 -6.52
C GLU A 10 -10.20 2.42 -7.40
N SER A 11 -11.04 3.46 -7.43
CA SER A 11 -10.75 4.68 -8.21
C SER A 11 -9.47 5.39 -7.78
N LEU A 12 -9.14 5.35 -6.49
CA LEU A 12 -7.95 5.96 -5.92
C LEU A 12 -6.70 5.14 -6.22
N SER A 13 -6.82 3.81 -6.11
CA SER A 13 -5.74 2.84 -6.38
C SER A 13 -5.39 2.80 -7.87
N ASP A 14 -6.38 2.87 -8.75
CA ASP A 14 -6.20 2.85 -10.21
C ASP A 14 -5.85 4.24 -10.79
N SER A 15 -5.73 5.28 -9.95
CA SER A 15 -5.48 6.64 -10.43
C SER A 15 -4.00 6.88 -10.71
N ASP A 16 -3.62 6.83 -11.98
CA ASP A 16 -2.27 7.16 -12.46
C ASP A 16 -1.79 8.54 -11.95
N ARG A 17 -2.70 9.53 -11.95
CA ARG A 17 -2.39 10.91 -11.51
C ARG A 17 -2.01 10.97 -10.04
N ILE A 18 -2.66 10.16 -9.20
CA ILE A 18 -2.40 10.11 -7.76
C ILE A 18 -1.13 9.31 -7.49
N ALA A 19 -0.95 8.18 -8.18
CA ALA A 19 0.25 7.36 -8.11
C ALA A 19 1.51 8.16 -8.51
N GLU A 20 1.44 8.99 -9.55
CA GLU A 20 2.55 9.84 -9.99
C GLU A 20 2.94 10.86 -8.90
N ALA A 21 1.95 11.57 -8.35
CA ALA A 21 2.17 12.56 -7.29
C ALA A 21 2.75 11.94 -6.02
N ILE A 22 2.23 10.79 -5.58
CA ILE A 22 2.78 10.03 -4.44
C ILE A 22 4.21 9.59 -4.75
N GLY A 23 4.47 9.14 -5.97
CA GLY A 23 5.80 8.74 -6.43
C GLY A 23 6.83 9.87 -6.37
N GLU A 24 6.44 11.10 -6.72
CA GLU A 24 7.32 12.29 -6.59
C GLU A 24 7.66 12.58 -5.14
N ILE A 25 6.66 12.55 -4.25
CA ILE A 25 6.84 12.78 -2.82
C ILE A 25 7.76 11.70 -2.23
N LYS A 26 7.57 10.43 -2.59
CA LYS A 26 8.42 9.32 -2.15
C LYS A 26 9.85 9.43 -2.66
N ARG A 27 10.05 9.87 -3.92
CA ARG A 27 11.39 10.13 -4.50
C ARG A 27 12.12 11.28 -3.80
N ALA A 28 11.39 12.24 -3.22
CA ALA A 28 11.96 13.29 -2.40
C ALA A 28 12.39 12.80 -0.99
N GLY A 29 12.18 11.52 -0.66
CA GLY A 29 12.62 10.90 0.58
C GLY A 29 11.58 10.87 1.70
N TYR A 30 10.32 11.17 1.38
CA TYR A 30 9.22 11.12 2.35
C TYR A 30 8.55 9.74 2.36
N ASP A 31 8.07 9.35 3.54
CA ASP A 31 7.15 8.23 3.69
C ASP A 31 5.71 8.74 3.57
N VAL A 32 4.89 8.06 2.77
CA VAL A 32 3.57 8.57 2.34
C VAL A 32 2.50 7.57 2.74
N PHE A 33 1.57 8.03 3.59
CA PHE A 33 0.33 7.35 3.93
C PHE A 33 -0.84 8.28 3.56
N LEU A 34 -1.96 7.72 3.12
CA LEU A 34 -3.14 8.47 2.73
C LEU A 34 -4.35 7.97 3.53
N VAL A 35 -5.00 8.90 4.21
CA VAL A 35 -6.27 8.67 4.90
C VAL A 35 -7.27 9.67 4.32
N LEU A 36 -8.39 9.15 3.81
CA LEU A 36 -9.46 9.94 3.23
C LEU A 36 -10.72 9.82 4.10
N GLU A 37 -11.15 10.93 4.69
CA GLU A 37 -12.43 11.03 5.40
C GLU A 37 -13.39 11.85 4.55
N ALA A 38 -14.55 11.26 4.21
CA ALA A 38 -15.58 11.91 3.42
C ALA A 38 -16.95 11.70 4.06
N THR A 39 -17.71 12.79 4.21
CA THR A 39 -19.09 12.77 4.70
C THR A 39 -20.04 12.90 3.50
N ILE A 40 -20.93 11.93 3.33
CA ILE A 40 -21.83 11.86 2.18
C ILE A 40 -23.28 11.92 2.67
N GLY A 41 -23.97 12.99 2.30
CA GLY A 41 -25.39 13.20 2.61
C GLY A 41 -26.28 12.73 1.47
N PHE A 42 -27.32 11.94 1.79
CA PHE A 42 -28.32 11.50 0.82
C PHE A 42 -29.69 12.09 1.19
N ASN A 43 -30.38 12.67 0.20
CA ASN A 43 -31.78 13.05 0.29
C ASN A 43 -32.60 12.10 -0.57
N LYS A 44 -33.46 11.29 0.05
CA LYS A 44 -34.37 10.42 -0.67
C LYS A 44 -35.51 11.26 -1.26
N ARG A 45 -35.71 11.13 -2.58
CA ARG A 45 -36.88 11.71 -3.26
C ARG A 45 -37.87 10.58 -3.54
N ASP A 46 -39.15 10.84 -3.35
CA ASP A 46 -40.19 9.88 -3.72
C ASP A 46 -40.51 9.92 -5.23
N GLU A 47 -41.41 9.04 -5.68
CA GLU A 47 -41.84 8.97 -7.09
C GLU A 47 -42.57 10.24 -7.58
N ALA A 48 -43.00 11.11 -6.66
CA ALA A 48 -43.59 12.41 -6.94
C ALA A 48 -42.56 13.55 -6.96
N GLY A 49 -41.29 13.27 -6.63
CA GLY A 49 -40.22 14.26 -6.54
C GLY A 49 -40.26 15.10 -5.27
N GLU A 50 -41.12 14.76 -4.30
CA GLU A 50 -41.20 15.43 -3.01
C GLU A 50 -40.00 14.96 -2.15
N PRO A 51 -39.33 15.88 -1.45
CA PRO A 51 -38.25 15.53 -0.54
C PRO A 51 -38.83 14.69 0.61
N GLN A 52 -38.34 13.45 0.75
CA GLN A 52 -38.64 12.62 1.90
C GLN A 52 -37.63 13.00 3.00
N ASP A 53 -38.10 13.53 4.12
CA ASP A 53 -37.32 13.99 5.31
C ASP A 53 -36.55 12.85 6.01
N THR A 54 -35.69 12.17 5.26
CA THR A 54 -34.78 11.14 5.72
C THR A 54 -33.38 11.58 5.31
N GLU A 55 -32.86 12.60 6.00
CA GLU A 55 -31.48 13.02 5.88
C GLU A 55 -30.59 11.89 6.43
N THR A 56 -29.92 11.18 5.54
CA THR A 56 -28.97 10.13 5.93
C THR A 56 -27.56 10.63 5.66
N VAL A 57 -26.81 10.88 6.72
CA VAL A 57 -25.40 11.29 6.66
C VAL A 57 -24.54 10.06 6.93
N VAL A 58 -23.64 9.74 6.01
CA VAL A 58 -22.70 8.62 6.14
C VAL A 58 -21.29 9.19 6.23
N GLU A 59 -20.61 8.92 7.34
CA GLU A 59 -19.18 9.17 7.50
C GLU A 59 -18.41 7.94 7.02
N THR A 60 -17.53 8.11 6.04
CA THR A 60 -16.67 7.04 5.53
C THR A 60 -15.20 7.43 5.73
N ARG A 61 -14.44 6.54 6.36
CA ARG A 61 -12.99 6.65 6.50
C ARG A 61 -12.33 5.57 5.65
N LEU A 62 -11.43 5.98 4.77
CA LEU A 62 -10.68 5.11 3.88
C LEU A 62 -9.20 5.25 4.18
N GLU A 63 -8.53 4.12 4.41
CA GLU A 63 -7.09 4.03 4.64
C GLU A 63 -6.51 3.18 3.50
N THR A 64 -5.53 3.73 2.78
CA THR A 64 -4.86 3.04 1.67
C THR A 64 -3.39 2.88 1.97
N ASP A 65 -2.96 1.62 2.11
CA ASP A 65 -1.57 1.25 2.34
C ASP A 65 -0.88 0.98 0.99
N PHE A 66 -0.29 2.03 0.40
CA PHE A 66 0.46 1.96 -0.87
C PHE A 66 1.77 1.15 -0.80
N GLU A 67 1.99 0.38 0.26
CA GLU A 67 3.21 -0.38 0.51
C GLU A 67 3.21 -1.77 -0.17
N GLU A 68 2.05 -2.39 -0.38
CA GLU A 68 1.94 -3.77 -0.88
C GLU A 68 2.39 -3.94 -2.36
N GLU A 69 2.09 -2.98 -3.24
CA GLU A 69 2.51 -3.04 -4.66
C GLU A 69 4.03 -2.99 -4.86
N LEU A 70 4.76 -2.39 -3.91
CA LEU A 70 6.21 -2.30 -3.96
C LEU A 70 6.88 -3.62 -3.57
N GLU A 71 6.27 -4.43 -2.70
CA GLU A 71 6.83 -5.74 -2.35
C GLU A 71 6.84 -6.70 -3.54
N GLU A 72 5.78 -6.75 -4.33
CA GLU A 72 5.73 -7.60 -5.52
C GLU A 72 6.73 -7.15 -6.59
N ASN A 73 6.89 -5.83 -6.76
CA ASN A 73 7.86 -5.29 -7.73
C ASN A 73 9.32 -5.46 -7.26
N ARG A 74 9.55 -5.40 -5.94
CA ARG A 74 10.84 -5.75 -5.31
C ARG A 74 11.13 -7.25 -5.38
N LYS A 75 10.12 -8.12 -5.28
CA LYS A 75 10.27 -9.58 -5.44
C LYS A 75 10.65 -9.93 -6.89
N ARG A 76 10.07 -9.27 -7.90
CA ARG A 76 10.46 -9.43 -9.32
C ARG A 76 11.88 -8.98 -9.64
N SER A 77 12.37 -7.91 -9.01
CA SER A 77 13.75 -7.42 -9.22
C SER A 77 14.83 -8.23 -8.47
N ARG A 78 14.45 -8.98 -7.42
CA ARG A 78 15.34 -9.91 -6.70
C ARG A 78 15.70 -11.19 -7.45
N GLN A 79 15.07 -11.46 -8.61
CA GLN A 79 15.48 -12.52 -9.54
C GLN A 79 16.85 -12.23 -10.19
N ARG A 80 17.44 -11.04 -10.02
CA ARG A 80 18.78 -10.71 -10.49
C ARG A 80 19.85 -11.09 -9.47
N ARG A 81 20.33 -12.34 -9.62
CA ARG A 81 21.58 -12.97 -9.13
C ARG A 81 21.94 -12.75 -7.64
N PRO A 82 22.16 -13.82 -6.84
CA PRO A 82 22.69 -13.66 -5.50
C PRO A 82 24.04 -12.94 -5.57
N ALA A 83 24.16 -11.81 -4.88
CA ALA A 83 25.44 -11.13 -4.72
C ALA A 83 26.39 -12.11 -4.02
N LYS A 84 27.54 -12.40 -4.64
CA LYS A 84 28.55 -13.30 -4.10
C LYS A 84 29.21 -12.64 -2.89
N ILE A 85 28.67 -12.91 -1.69
CA ILE A 85 29.23 -12.44 -0.43
C ILE A 85 30.57 -13.17 -0.22
N ARG A 86 31.67 -12.42 -0.11
CA ARG A 86 32.99 -12.97 0.21
C ARG A 86 33.19 -12.92 1.73
N TRP A 87 33.08 -14.07 2.38
CA TRP A 87 33.32 -14.19 3.82
C TRP A 87 34.82 -14.22 4.14
N THR A 88 35.22 -13.57 5.22
CA THR A 88 36.58 -13.70 5.77
C THR A 88 36.65 -14.85 6.78
N ALA A 89 37.87 -15.30 7.13
CA ALA A 89 38.08 -16.34 8.13
C ALA A 89 37.58 -15.96 9.54
N GLN A 90 37.48 -14.66 9.83
CA GLN A 90 36.90 -14.15 11.07
C GLN A 90 35.37 -14.28 11.07
N ASP A 91 34.73 -13.95 9.94
CA ASP A 91 33.28 -14.02 9.80
C ASP A 91 32.77 -15.46 9.96
N GLN A 92 33.51 -16.44 9.44
CA GLN A 92 33.17 -17.87 9.62
C GLN A 92 33.19 -18.30 11.08
N LYS A 93 34.18 -17.83 11.86
CA LYS A 93 34.26 -18.14 13.30
C LYS A 93 33.10 -17.50 14.07
N PHE A 94 32.76 -16.27 13.71
CA PHE A 94 31.65 -15.53 14.29
C PHE A 94 30.31 -16.23 14.01
N LEU A 95 30.04 -16.60 12.76
CA LEU A 95 28.79 -17.24 12.36
C LEU A 95 28.61 -18.62 13.01
N ARG A 96 29.70 -19.38 13.18
CA ARG A 96 29.68 -20.63 13.97
C ARG A 96 29.35 -20.40 15.44
N ALA A 97 29.87 -19.33 16.05
CA ALA A 97 29.54 -18.97 17.43
C ALA A 97 28.05 -18.63 17.60
N LEU A 98 27.43 -18.04 16.57
CA LEU A 98 25.99 -17.77 16.53
C LEU A 98 25.13 -18.97 16.07
N LYS A 99 25.72 -20.15 15.83
CA LYS A 99 25.04 -21.35 15.29
C LYS A 99 24.30 -21.09 13.97
N ILE A 100 24.78 -20.16 13.16
CA ILE A 100 24.25 -19.91 11.82
C ILE A 100 24.96 -20.89 10.88
N ALA A 101 24.20 -21.80 10.27
CA ALA A 101 24.72 -22.71 9.26
C ALA A 101 24.95 -21.95 7.94
N ILE A 102 26.12 -22.12 7.34
CA ILE A 102 26.44 -21.65 5.99
C ILE A 102 26.63 -22.92 5.17
N ASP A 103 25.78 -23.13 4.17
CA ASP A 103 25.94 -24.22 3.21
C ASP A 103 26.92 -23.74 2.14
N ASP A 104 28.12 -24.32 2.10
CA ASP A 104 29.10 -24.11 1.04
C ASP A 104 28.84 -25.16 -0.04
N GLU A 105 27.89 -24.90 -0.95
CA GLU A 105 27.80 -25.63 -2.23
C GLU A 105 28.61 -24.85 -3.29
N ASP A 106 29.68 -25.48 -3.79
CA ASP A 106 30.60 -24.98 -4.82
C ASP A 106 29.93 -24.74 -6.19
#